data_AF-A0A7R9JU34-F1
#
_entry.id   AF-A0A7R9JU34-F1
#
_cell.length_a   1.000
_cell.length_b   1.000
_cell.length_c   1.000
_cell.angle_alpha   90.00
_cell.angle_beta   90.00
_cell.angle_gamma   90.00
#
_symmetry.space_group_name_H-M   'P 1'
#
loop_
_entity.id
_entity.type
_entity.pdbx_description
1 polymer ?
#
loop_
_entity_poly.entity_id
_entity_poly.type
_entity_poly.pdbx_seq_one_letter_code
_entity_poly.pdbx_strand_id
1 'polypeptide(L)'
;MTWSSINSAFDELRVHVPTFPYEKRLSKIDTLRLAIAYIALLREVLTADYDPLTYVEKCLRGEIKAAERAEWNTSDLTARLSWINWENLGVNPNRRSVLTTLTLTADNMN
;
A
#
# COMPACT_ATOMS: atom_id res chain seq x y z
N MET A 1 25.99 -11.43 -18.79
CA MET A 1 24.80 -11.25 -17.94
C MET A 1 23.84 -10.35 -18.71
N THR A 2 22.82 -10.91 -19.36
CA THR A 2 22.00 -10.19 -20.35
C THR A 2 20.91 -9.38 -19.66
N TRP A 3 20.64 -8.19 -20.21
CA TRP A 3 19.57 -7.25 -19.79
C TRP A 3 18.16 -7.87 -19.72
N SER A 4 17.96 -9.09 -20.23
CA SER A 4 16.73 -9.86 -20.06
C SER A 4 16.45 -10.16 -18.57
N SER A 5 17.48 -10.39 -17.75
CA SER A 5 17.31 -10.74 -16.34
C SER A 5 16.69 -9.60 -15.51
N ILE A 6 17.06 -8.34 -15.78
CA ILE A 6 16.52 -7.20 -15.01
C ILE A 6 15.06 -6.90 -15.37
N ASN A 7 14.67 -7.05 -16.64
CA ASN A 7 13.27 -6.84 -17.02
C ASN A 7 12.37 -7.93 -16.42
N SER A 8 12.83 -9.18 -16.41
CA SER A 8 12.13 -10.28 -15.72
C SER A 8 11.99 -10.04 -14.22
N ALA A 9 13.04 -9.58 -13.54
CA ALA A 9 12.97 -9.24 -12.11
C ALA A 9 11.98 -8.10 -11.84
N PHE A 10 11.90 -7.12 -12.75
CA PHE A 10 10.92 -6.04 -12.66
C PHE A 10 9.49 -6.53 -12.88
N ASP A 11 9.28 -7.55 -13.73
CA ASP A 11 7.95 -8.14 -13.95
C ASP A 11 7.52 -9.00 -12.77
N GLU A 12 8.45 -9.72 -12.14
CA GLU A 12 8.23 -10.41 -10.87
C GLU A 12 7.86 -9.42 -9.75
N LEU A 13 8.61 -8.32 -9.60
CA LEU A 13 8.31 -7.30 -8.60
C LEU A 13 6.90 -6.69 -8.78
N ARG A 14 6.44 -6.50 -10.03
CA ARG A 14 5.11 -5.94 -10.30
C ARG A 14 3.96 -6.82 -9.80
N VAL A 15 4.17 -8.13 -9.70
CA VAL A 15 3.15 -9.06 -9.16
C VAL A 15 2.98 -8.89 -7.65
N HIS A 16 3.98 -8.33 -6.96
CA HIS A 16 3.99 -8.19 -5.50
C HIS A 16 3.55 -6.81 -4.99
N VAL A 17 3.58 -5.78 -5.84
CA VAL A 17 3.09 -4.44 -5.47
C VAL A 17 1.57 -4.35 -5.72
N PRO A 18 0.82 -3.55 -4.94
CA PRO A 18 -0.61 -3.40 -5.16
C PRO A 18 -0.90 -2.67 -6.48
N THR A 19 -1.66 -3.30 -7.37
CA THR A 19 -2.03 -2.75 -8.68
C THR A 19 -3.54 -2.67 -8.86
N PHE A 20 -4.01 -1.71 -9.66
CA PHE A 20 -5.43 -1.67 -10.03
C PHE A 20 -5.78 -2.87 -10.95
N PRO A 21 -7.03 -3.38 -10.94
CA PRO A 21 -7.44 -4.53 -11.74
C PRO A 21 -7.20 -4.40 -13.25
N TYR A 22 -7.15 -3.17 -13.75
CA TYR A 22 -6.94 -2.85 -15.17
C TYR A 22 -5.76 -1.89 -15.37
N GLU A 23 -4.80 -1.90 -14.44
CA GLU A 23 -3.67 -0.99 -14.50
C GLU A 23 -2.77 -1.28 -15.72
N LYS A 24 -2.35 -0.22 -16.42
CA LYS A 24 -1.26 -0.35 -17.38
C LYS A 24 0.04 -0.70 -16.65
N ARG A 25 0.97 -1.37 -17.33
CA ARG A 25 2.28 -1.71 -16.76
C ARG A 25 2.95 -0.45 -16.19
N LEU A 26 3.19 -0.46 -14.88
CA LEU A 26 3.90 0.61 -14.18
C LEU A 26 5.31 0.82 -14.76
N SER A 27 5.76 2.07 -14.84
CA SER A 27 7.13 2.38 -15.21
C SER A 27 8.12 1.77 -14.20
N LYS A 28 9.40 1.64 -14.57
CA LYS A 28 10.42 1.10 -13.64
C LYS A 28 10.54 1.95 -12.37
N ILE A 29 10.50 3.28 -12.52
CA ILE A 29 10.60 4.18 -11.36
C ILE A 29 9.37 4.10 -10.47
N ASP A 30 8.17 4.05 -11.05
CA ASP A 30 6.93 3.96 -10.27
C ASP A 30 6.84 2.62 -9.54
N THR A 31 7.25 1.53 -10.20
CA THR A 31 7.33 0.20 -9.58
C THR A 31 8.24 0.22 -8.34
N LEU A 32 9.42 0.85 -8.43
CA LEU A 32 10.35 0.93 -7.30
C LEU A 32 9.81 1.81 -6.17
N ARG A 33 9.24 2.98 -6.50
CA ARG A 33 8.66 3.90 -5.50
C ARG A 33 7.52 3.24 -4.75
N LEU A 34 6.62 2.58 -5.47
CA LEU A 34 5.51 1.86 -4.88
C LEU A 34 5.98 0.68 -4.03
N ALA A 35 6.97 -0.08 -4.49
CA ALA A 35 7.56 -1.17 -3.70
C ALA A 35 8.17 -0.68 -2.38
N ILE A 36 8.91 0.43 -2.40
CA ILE A 36 9.50 1.03 -1.19
C ILE A 36 8.41 1.43 -0.20
N ALA A 37 7.40 2.18 -0.67
CA ALA A 37 6.28 2.60 0.17
C ALA A 37 5.52 1.37 0.73
N TYR A 38 5.31 0.35 -0.10
CA TYR A 38 4.58 -0.85 0.32
C TYR A 38 5.36 -1.67 1.34
N ILE A 39 6.67 -1.83 1.19
CA ILE A 39 7.53 -2.46 2.20
C ILE A 39 7.48 -1.68 3.50
N ALA A 40 7.52 -0.35 3.46
CA ALA A 40 7.40 0.48 4.66
C ALA A 40 6.06 0.23 5.37
N LEU A 41 4.94 0.15 4.64
CA LEU A 41 3.63 -0.17 5.22
C LEU A 41 3.65 -1.54 5.91
N LEU A 42 4.13 -2.57 5.21
CA LEU A 42 4.15 -3.93 5.73
C LEU A 42 5.00 -4.03 7.00
N ARG A 43 6.15 -3.35 7.04
CA ARG A 43 7.01 -3.31 8.23
C ARG A 43 6.29 -2.68 9.42
N GLU A 44 5.67 -1.52 9.22
CA GLU A 44 4.94 -0.81 10.26
C GLU A 44 3.76 -1.63 10.81
N VAL A 45 2.97 -2.22 9.91
CA VAL A 45 1.86 -3.11 10.24
C VAL A 45 2.31 -4.32 11.07
N LEU A 46 3.46 -4.91 10.75
CA LEU A 46 4.01 -6.05 11.51
C LEU A 46 4.51 -5.66 12.91
N THR A 47 4.92 -4.40 13.10
CA THR A 47 5.41 -3.90 14.39
C THR A 47 4.33 -3.28 15.27
N ALA A 48 3.18 -2.94 14.72
CA ALA A 48 2.11 -2.28 15.44
C ALA A 48 1.33 -3.26 16.33
N ASP A 49 0.92 -2.80 17.52
CA ASP A 49 0.04 -3.54 18.43
C ASP A 49 -1.45 -3.52 18.00
N TYR A 50 -1.70 -3.26 16.72
CA TYR A 50 -3.05 -3.16 16.15
C TYR A 50 -3.19 -4.17 15.01
N ASP A 51 -4.42 -4.56 14.69
CA ASP A 51 -4.65 -5.24 13.43
C ASP A 51 -4.27 -4.32 12.24
N PRO A 52 -3.83 -4.89 11.11
CA PRO A 52 -3.31 -4.12 9.96
C PRO A 52 -4.21 -2.99 9.49
N LEU A 53 -5.53 -3.24 9.41
CA LEU A 53 -6.48 -2.23 8.97
C LEU A 53 -6.64 -1.13 10.00
N THR A 54 -6.82 -1.48 11.27
CA THR A 54 -6.96 -0.48 12.33
C THR A 54 -5.71 0.40 12.45
N TYR A 55 -4.49 -0.14 12.25
CA TYR A 55 -3.28 0.68 12.16
C TYR A 55 -3.39 1.72 11.04
N VAL A 56 -3.70 1.28 9.82
CA VAL A 56 -3.82 2.17 8.65
C VAL A 56 -4.92 3.20 8.84
N GLU A 57 -6.09 2.81 9.35
CA GLU A 57 -7.22 3.72 9.61
C GLU A 57 -6.85 4.80 10.62
N LYS A 58 -6.23 4.43 11.74
CA LYS A 58 -5.78 5.38 12.76
C LYS A 58 -4.68 6.30 12.22
N CYS A 59 -3.80 5.79 11.38
CA CYS A 59 -2.79 6.61 10.71
C CYS A 59 -3.42 7.65 9.79
N LEU A 60 -4.37 7.26 8.94
CA LEU A 60 -5.08 8.17 8.03
C LEU A 60 -5.93 9.20 8.77
N ARG A 61 -6.45 8.86 9.95
CA ARG A 61 -7.18 9.78 10.84
C ARG A 61 -6.27 10.73 11.63
N GLY A 62 -4.94 10.55 11.57
CA GLY A 62 -3.98 11.33 12.35
C GLY A 62 -3.95 10.99 13.84
N GLU A 63 -4.51 9.84 14.24
CA GLU A 63 -4.57 9.42 15.64
C GLU A 63 -3.24 8.82 16.14
N ILE A 64 -2.36 8.42 15.21
CA ILE A 64 -1.04 7.86 15.50
C ILE A 64 0.04 8.85 15.04
N LYS A 65 0.89 9.31 15.97
CA LYS A 65 1.99 10.24 15.66
C LYS A 65 3.02 9.67 14.65
N ALA A 66 3.16 8.35 14.57
CA ALA A 66 3.97 7.71 13.53
C ALA A 66 3.46 7.99 12.11
N ALA A 67 2.17 8.33 11.94
CA ALA A 67 1.55 8.60 10.65
C ALA A 67 2.03 9.91 10.00
N GLU A 68 2.42 10.92 10.79
CA GLU A 68 2.95 12.19 10.26
C GLU A 68 4.27 12.02 9.48
N ARG A 69 4.96 10.90 9.69
CA ARG A 69 6.22 10.55 9.00
C ARG A 69 6.21 9.15 8.40
N ALA A 70 5.03 8.55 8.25
CA ALA A 70 4.92 7.23 7.69
C ALA A 70 5.41 7.26 6.23
N GLU A 71 6.57 6.67 5.96
CA GLU A 71 7.17 6.63 4.62
C GLU A 71 6.24 5.97 3.58
N TRP A 72 5.31 5.15 4.05
CA TRP A 72 4.31 4.50 3.22
C TRP A 72 3.15 5.42 2.81
N ASN A 73 2.88 6.51 3.53
CA ASN A 73 1.74 7.40 3.32
C ASN A 73 1.98 8.34 2.12
N THR A 74 2.13 7.72 0.95
CA THR A 74 2.20 8.38 -0.35
C THR A 74 0.81 8.36 -0.97
N SER A 75 0.45 9.39 -1.75
CA SER A 75 -0.84 9.44 -2.43
C SER A 75 -1.10 8.20 -3.31
N ASP A 76 -0.08 7.71 -4.01
CA ASP A 76 -0.16 6.53 -4.87
C ASP A 76 -0.48 5.26 -4.06
N LEU A 77 0.23 4.99 -2.96
CA LEU A 77 -0.06 3.82 -2.13
C LEU A 77 -1.41 3.95 -1.42
N THR A 78 -1.76 5.14 -0.92
CA THR A 78 -3.05 5.40 -0.26
C THR A 78 -4.23 5.13 -1.19
N ALA A 79 -4.14 5.55 -2.46
CA ALA A 79 -5.15 5.24 -3.48
C ALA A 79 -5.26 3.74 -3.81
N ARG A 80 -4.22 2.96 -3.49
CA ARG A 80 -4.14 1.52 -3.75
C ARG A 80 -4.51 0.65 -2.54
N LEU A 81 -4.79 1.23 -1.37
CA LEU A 81 -5.03 0.45 -0.14
C LEU A 81 -6.17 -0.56 -0.28
N SER A 82 -7.23 -0.22 -1.02
CA SER A 82 -8.36 -1.14 -1.27
C SER A 82 -7.98 -2.35 -2.13
N TRP A 83 -6.86 -2.27 -2.86
CA TRP A 83 -6.36 -3.31 -3.77
C TRP A 83 -5.26 -4.18 -3.15
N ILE A 84 -4.84 -3.88 -1.92
CA ILE A 84 -3.95 -4.78 -1.17
C ILE A 84 -4.73 -6.05 -0.80
N ASN A 85 -4.10 -7.20 -0.99
CA ASN A 85 -4.64 -8.45 -0.48
C ASN A 85 -4.47 -8.55 1.04
N TRP A 86 -5.38 -7.92 1.77
CA TRP A 86 -5.36 -7.93 3.24
C TRP A 86 -5.58 -9.32 3.86
N GLU A 87 -6.13 -10.30 3.11
CA GLU A 87 -6.30 -11.66 3.64
C GLU A 87 -4.95 -12.33 3.87
N ASN A 88 -3.96 -12.03 3.03
CA ASN A 88 -2.57 -12.48 3.22
C ASN A 88 -1.93 -11.89 4.50
N LEU A 89 -2.52 -10.83 5.06
CA LEU A 89 -2.11 -10.21 6.32
C LEU A 89 -3.01 -10.62 7.50
N GLY A 90 -3.86 -11.65 7.33
CA GLY A 90 -4.74 -12.16 8.38
C GLY A 90 -5.98 -11.30 8.64
N VAL A 91 -6.30 -10.36 7.75
CA VAL A 91 -7.48 -9.48 7.91
C VAL A 91 -8.73 -10.13 7.32
N ASN A 92 -9.83 -10.09 8.07
CA ASN A 92 -11.12 -10.57 7.60
C ASN A 92 -11.69 -9.67 6.47
N PRO A 93 -12.12 -10.23 5.32
CA PRO A 93 -12.62 -9.45 4.18
C PRO A 93 -13.80 -8.53 4.50
N ASN A 94 -14.62 -8.84 5.51
CA ASN A 94 -15.75 -8.00 5.93
C ASN A 94 -15.32 -6.62 6.48
N ARG A 95 -14.04 -6.45 6.85
CA ARG A 95 -13.50 -5.19 7.39
C ARG A 95 -12.96 -4.26 6.29
N ARG A 96 -12.84 -4.74 5.04
CA ARG A 96 -12.24 -3.96 3.93
C ARG A 96 -13.05 -2.74 3.50
N SER A 97 -14.38 -2.72 3.70
CA SER A 97 -15.21 -1.61 3.19
C SER A 97 -14.86 -0.27 3.84
N VAL A 98 -14.30 -0.28 5.04
CA VAL A 98 -13.99 0.92 5.83
C VAL A 98 -12.84 1.73 5.20
N LEU A 99 -11.82 1.05 4.66
CA LEU A 99 -10.71 1.71 3.95
C LEU A 99 -11.17 2.48 2.72
N THR A 100 -12.12 1.92 1.95
CA THR A 100 -12.61 2.53 0.71
C THR A 100 -13.29 3.88 1.01
N THR A 101 -14.04 3.96 2.10
CA THR A 101 -14.68 5.21 2.53
C THR A 101 -13.64 6.24 3.00
N LEU A 102 -12.62 5.80 3.74
CA LEU A 102 -11.60 6.71 4.30
C LEU A 102 -10.68 7.31 3.22
N THR A 103 -10.29 6.52 2.21
CA THR A 103 -9.51 7.02 1.07
C THR A 103 -10.27 8.09 0.29
N LEU A 104 -11.58 7.93 0.11
CA LEU A 104 -12.43 8.90 -0.60
C LEU A 104 -12.61 10.21 0.19
N THR A 105 -12.59 10.15 1.52
CA THR A 105 -12.69 11.37 2.36
C THR A 105 -11.38 12.14 2.49
N ALA A 106 -10.24 11.46 2.38
CA ALA A 106 -8.92 12.12 2.44
C ALA A 106 -8.69 13.04 1.22
N ASP A 107 -9.23 12.69 0.05
CA ASP A 107 -9.17 13.54 -1.16
C ASP A 107 -10.03 14.82 -1.06
N ASN A 108 -10.98 14.90 -0.12
CA ASN A 108 -11.86 16.06 0.06
C ASN A 108 -11.34 17.09 1.10
N MET A 109 -10.13 16.92 1.61
CA MET A 109 -9.54 17.77 2.65
C MET A 109 -8.26 18.50 2.22
N ASN A 110 -8.17 18.89 0.95
CA ASN A 110 -7.17 19.80 0.39
C ASN A 110 -7.84 20.94 -0.38
#